data_AF-A0A238BKA1-F1
#
_entry.id   AF-A0A238BKA1-F1
#
_cell.length_a   1.000
_cell.length_b   1.000
_cell.length_c   1.000
_cell.angle_alpha   90.00
_cell.angle_beta   90.00
_cell.angle_gamma   90.00
#
_symmetry.space_group_name_H-M   'P 1'
#
loop_
_entity.id
_entity.type
_entity.pdbx_description
1 polymer ?
#
loop_
_entity_poly.entity_id
_entity_poly.type
_entity_poly.pdbx_seq_one_letter_code
_entity_poly.pdbx_strand_id
1 'polypeptide(L)'
;MLAIQYIALDPQNLDRLITGKKPVLQILLDQKREHYVLVERTLIDDIVVVFDSLATSRKKARDALNHGLAEQIFNMFKHLSLTKEVKVRYEIAIEKQDDVWSCGLRTVAYITCRAFDRNPQWYRVFSNFCFSN
;
A
#
# COMPACT_ATOMS: atom_id res chain seq x y z
N MET A 1 -1.26 16.28 8.34
CA MET A 1 -0.74 15.36 9.38
C MET A 1 -0.78 13.95 8.82
N LEU A 2 0.35 13.44 8.36
CA LEU A 2 0.48 12.05 7.95
C LEU A 2 0.60 11.17 9.18
N ALA A 3 -0.34 10.25 9.32
CA ALA A 3 -0.23 9.19 10.29
C ALA A 3 0.29 7.96 9.54
N ILE A 4 1.62 7.76 9.51
CA ILE A 4 2.17 6.43 9.19
C ILE A 4 1.80 5.57 10.39
N GLN A 5 0.71 4.83 10.28
CA GLN A 5 0.25 3.96 11.35
C GLN A 5 0.60 2.52 10.97
N TYR A 6 1.48 1.90 11.76
CA TYR A 6 1.70 0.46 11.73
C TYR A 6 0.50 -0.20 12.40
N ILE A 7 -0.53 -0.45 11.60
CA ILE A 7 -1.81 -0.96 12.07
C ILE A 7 -1.76 -2.48 12.07
N ALA A 8 -1.44 -3.05 13.24
CA ALA A 8 -1.94 -4.37 13.62
C ALA A 8 -3.30 -4.16 14.30
N LEU A 9 -4.31 -3.67 13.59
CA LEU A 9 -5.59 -3.35 14.22
C LEU A 9 -6.46 -4.59 14.34
N ASP A 10 -6.90 -4.80 15.56
CA ASP A 10 -8.16 -5.49 15.85
C ASP A 10 -9.30 -4.76 15.10
N PRO A 11 -10.11 -5.46 14.28
CA PRO A 11 -11.10 -4.87 13.38
C PRO A 11 -12.06 -3.85 14.03
N GLN A 12 -12.26 -3.92 15.35
CA GLN A 12 -13.30 -3.19 16.07
C GLN A 12 -13.10 -1.66 16.15
N ASN A 13 -11.92 -1.13 15.78
CA ASN A 13 -11.63 0.31 15.87
C ASN A 13 -11.27 0.98 14.53
N LEU A 14 -11.34 0.25 13.41
CA LEU A 14 -10.98 0.77 12.09
C LEU A 14 -11.83 1.99 11.72
N ASP A 15 -13.12 1.95 12.02
CA ASP A 15 -14.10 3.00 11.68
C ASP A 15 -13.77 4.34 12.35
N ARG A 16 -13.15 4.29 13.54
CA ARG A 16 -12.74 5.47 14.32
C ARG A 16 -11.43 6.08 13.82
N LEU A 17 -10.54 5.24 13.29
CA LEU A 17 -9.21 5.65 12.85
C LEU A 17 -9.21 6.06 11.38
N ILE A 18 -9.96 5.33 10.55
CA ILE A 18 -10.16 5.56 9.13
C ILE A 18 -11.57 6.11 8.95
N THR A 19 -11.74 7.43 9.04
CA THR A 19 -13.07 8.07 9.01
C THR A 19 -13.50 8.58 7.64
N GLY A 20 -12.63 8.47 6.62
CA GLY A 20 -12.86 9.05 5.30
C GLY A 20 -12.73 10.57 5.23
N LYS A 21 -12.43 11.26 6.35
CA LYS A 21 -12.24 12.72 6.41
C LYS A 21 -10.83 13.18 6.01
N LYS A 22 -9.88 12.24 5.94
CA LYS A 22 -8.49 12.49 5.55
C LYS A 22 -8.04 11.41 4.57
N PRO A 23 -7.07 11.71 3.68
CA PRO A 23 -6.39 10.68 2.91
C PRO A 23 -5.78 9.62 3.84
N VAL A 24 -5.69 8.40 3.34
CA VAL A 24 -5.08 7.27 4.04
C VAL A 24 -3.85 6.84 3.27
N LEU A 25 -2.74 6.67 3.98
CA LEU A 25 -1.49 6.12 3.48
C LEU A 25 -1.01 5.06 4.49
N GLN A 26 -0.93 3.81 4.07
CA GLN A 26 -0.71 2.65 4.92
C GLN A 26 0.28 1.69 4.27
N ILE A 27 1.19 1.12 5.06
CA ILE A 27 2.04 0.01 4.62
C ILE A 27 1.42 -1.29 5.15
N LEU A 28 1.11 -2.22 4.25
CA LEU A 28 0.57 -3.53 4.61
C LEU A 28 1.57 -4.63 4.30
N LEU A 29 1.58 -5.67 5.14
CA LEU A 29 2.37 -6.87 4.93
C LEU A 29 1.50 -7.94 4.26
N ASP A 30 1.85 -8.31 3.04
CA ASP A 30 1.40 -9.55 2.44
C ASP A 30 2.18 -10.71 3.06
N GLN A 31 1.58 -11.35 4.07
CA GLN A 31 2.22 -12.42 4.84
C GLN A 31 2.63 -13.63 3.98
N LYS A 32 1.90 -13.93 2.90
CA LYS A 32 2.18 -15.09 2.05
C LYS A 32 3.38 -14.87 1.15
N ARG A 33 3.55 -13.63 0.67
CA ARG A 33 4.69 -13.23 -0.18
C ARG A 33 5.84 -12.65 0.63
N GLU A 34 5.68 -12.54 1.95
CA GLU A 34 6.58 -11.81 2.85
C GLU A 34 6.93 -10.43 2.28
N HIS A 35 5.92 -9.73 1.76
CA HIS A 35 6.11 -8.55 0.93
C HIS A 35 5.34 -7.34 1.44
N TYR A 36 6.00 -6.19 1.51
CA TYR A 36 5.35 -4.94 1.88
C TYR A 36 4.76 -4.23 0.66
N VAL A 37 3.51 -3.77 0.80
CA VAL A 37 2.80 -2.97 -0.21
C VAL A 37 2.36 -1.64 0.39
N LEU A 38 2.31 -0.59 -0.43
CA LEU A 38 1.71 0.69 -0.03
C LEU A 38 0.25 0.70 -0.48
N VAL A 39 -0.62 1.08 0.45
CA VAL A 39 -2.05 1.30 0.21
C VAL A 39 -2.37 2.76 0.45
N GLU A 40 -3.02 3.37 -0.54
CA GLU A 40 -3.42 4.76 -0.54
C GLU A 40 -4.91 4.89 -0.81
N ARG A 41 -5.58 5.81 -0.12
CA ARG A 41 -6.92 6.28 -0.50
C ARG A 41 -6.95 7.80 -0.41
N THR A 42 -7.32 8.46 -1.50
CA THR A 42 -7.49 9.92 -1.52
C THR A 42 -8.93 10.29 -1.13
N LEU A 43 -9.21 11.60 -1.00
CA LEU A 43 -10.57 12.09 -0.77
C LEU A 43 -11.36 12.34 -2.06
N ILE A 44 -10.65 12.45 -3.18
CA ILE A 44 -11.21 12.83 -4.48
C ILE A 44 -11.82 11.60 -5.14
N ASP A 45 -11.04 10.52 -5.18
CA ASP A 45 -11.46 9.27 -5.78
C ASP A 45 -11.79 8.27 -4.68
N ASP A 46 -12.97 7.65 -4.72
CA ASP A 46 -13.32 6.51 -3.87
C ASP A 46 -12.66 5.22 -4.41
N ILE A 47 -11.36 5.30 -4.63
CA ILE A 47 -10.50 4.25 -5.16
C ILE A 47 -9.34 4.09 -4.20
N VAL A 48 -9.14 2.86 -3.76
CA VAL A 48 -7.95 2.44 -3.04
C VAL A 48 -6.87 2.10 -4.06
N VAL A 49 -5.73 2.77 -3.99
CA VAL A 49 -4.58 2.51 -4.84
C VAL A 49 -3.61 1.62 -4.07
N VAL A 50 -3.18 0.52 -4.69
CA VAL A 50 -2.17 -0.40 -4.16
C VAL A 50 -0.93 -0.32 -5.02
N PHE A 51 0.20 0.03 -4.41
CA PHE A 51 1.51 0.00 -5.04
C PHE A 51 2.25 -1.26 -4.61
N ASP A 52 2.60 -2.08 -5.59
CA ASP A 52 3.35 -3.32 -5.44
C ASP A 52 4.67 -3.19 -6.20
N SER A 53 5.78 -3.33 -5.48
CA SER A 53 7.13 -3.15 -6.04
C SER A 53 7.69 -4.41 -6.71
N LEU A 54 7.15 -5.58 -6.39
CA LEU A 54 7.47 -6.85 -7.07
C LEU A 54 6.64 -7.06 -8.34
N ALA A 55 5.49 -6.41 -8.47
CA ALA A 55 4.60 -6.62 -9.59
C ALA A 55 5.17 -6.07 -10.91
N THR A 56 5.38 -6.96 -11.89
CA THR A 56 5.86 -6.59 -13.24
C THR A 56 4.74 -6.11 -14.17
N SER A 57 3.48 -6.18 -13.74
CA SER A 57 2.32 -5.64 -14.47
C SER A 57 1.12 -5.46 -13.52
N ARG A 58 0.18 -4.60 -13.88
CA ARG A 58 -1.07 -4.40 -13.09
C ARG A 58 -1.88 -5.68 -12.96
N LYS A 59 -1.91 -6.51 -14.01
CA LYS A 59 -2.59 -7.81 -13.98
C LYS A 59 -1.94 -8.74 -12.95
N LYS A 60 -0.61 -8.84 -12.96
CA LYS A 60 0.12 -9.64 -11.97
C LYS A 60 -0.01 -9.09 -10.56
N ALA A 61 -0.01 -7.76 -10.37
CA ALA A 61 -0.24 -7.15 -9.07
C ALA A 61 -1.61 -7.56 -8.49
N ARG A 62 -2.65 -7.50 -9.32
CA ARG A 62 -4.01 -7.93 -8.96
C ARG A 62 -4.08 -9.42 -8.66
N ASP A 63 -3.51 -10.24 -9.53
CA ASP A 63 -3.57 -11.70 -9.41
C ASP A 63 -2.68 -12.21 -8.24
N ALA A 64 -1.64 -11.45 -7.86
CA ALA A 64 -0.78 -11.74 -6.72
C ALA A 64 -1.36 -11.28 -5.38
N LEU A 65 -2.38 -10.41 -5.40
CA LEU A 65 -3.04 -9.97 -4.20
C LEU A 65 -3.86 -11.14 -3.65
N ASN A 66 -3.32 -11.76 -2.61
CA ASN A 66 -3.94 -12.94 -2.02
C ASN A 66 -5.24 -12.56 -1.28
N HIS A 67 -6.03 -13.59 -0.94
CA HIS A 67 -7.30 -13.39 -0.24
C HIS A 67 -7.14 -12.60 1.07
N GLY A 68 -6.04 -12.80 1.81
CA GLY A 68 -5.80 -12.12 3.09
C GLY A 68 -5.55 -10.62 2.95
N LEU A 69 -4.70 -10.20 2.01
CA LEU A 69 -4.44 -8.78 1.75
C LEU A 69 -5.69 -8.10 1.16
N ALA A 70 -6.44 -8.80 0.30
CA ALA A 70 -7.69 -8.30 -0.24
C ALA A 70 -8.74 -8.10 0.86
N GLU A 71 -8.86 -9.08 1.76
CA GLU A 71 -9.76 -9.04 2.91
C GLU A 71 -9.36 -7.93 3.89
N GLN A 72 -8.06 -7.73 4.13
CA GLN A 72 -7.56 -6.64 4.97
C GLN A 72 -7.93 -5.28 4.38
N ILE A 73 -7.66 -5.05 3.09
CA ILE A 73 -8.04 -3.82 2.38
C ILE A 73 -9.56 -3.63 2.44
N PHE A 74 -10.33 -4.69 2.17
CA PHE A 74 -11.79 -4.64 2.25
C PHE A 74 -12.26 -4.23 3.65
N ASN A 75 -11.77 -4.86 4.70
CA ASN A 75 -12.14 -4.54 6.08
C ASN A 75 -11.75 -3.12 6.49
N MET A 76 -10.64 -2.58 5.96
CA MET A 76 -10.20 -1.21 6.23
C MET A 76 -11.02 -0.12 5.55
N PHE A 77 -11.71 -0.42 4.43
CA PHE A 77 -12.35 0.63 3.63
C PHE A 77 -13.83 0.40 3.33
N LYS A 78 -14.38 -0.81 3.58
CA LYS A 78 -15.79 -1.13 3.28
C LYS A 78 -16.78 -0.19 3.95
N HIS A 79 -16.47 0.31 5.15
CA HIS A 79 -17.34 1.21 5.91
C HIS A 79 -17.34 2.65 5.36
N LEU A 80 -16.39 3.00 4.51
CA LEU A 80 -16.35 4.29 3.82
C LEU A 80 -17.20 4.31 2.54
N SER A 81 -17.53 3.13 2.01
CA SER A 81 -18.27 2.99 0.75
C SER A 81 -19.77 2.87 1.02
N LEU A 82 -20.56 3.69 0.33
CA LEU A 82 -22.03 3.64 0.39
C LEU A 82 -22.59 2.32 -0.18
N THR A 83 -21.92 1.75 -1.18
CA THR A 83 -22.31 0.48 -1.81
C THR A 83 -21.71 -0.74 -1.11
N LYS A 84 -20.89 -0.52 -0.06
CA LYS A 84 -20.05 -1.54 0.59
C LYS A 84 -19.08 -2.24 -0.37
N GLU A 85 -18.83 -1.65 -1.54
CA GLU A 85 -17.81 -2.12 -2.49
C GLU A 85 -16.55 -1.29 -2.34
N VAL A 86 -15.39 -1.95 -2.36
CA VAL A 86 -14.09 -1.28 -2.33
C VAL A 86 -13.46 -1.38 -3.72
N LYS A 87 -13.35 -0.25 -4.42
CA LYS A 87 -12.69 -0.20 -5.72
C LYS A 87 -11.19 -0.13 -5.52
N VAL A 88 -10.46 -1.09 -6.10
CA VAL A 88 -9.00 -1.17 -5.98
C VAL A 88 -8.33 -0.95 -7.33
N ARG A 89 -7.39 -0.01 -7.40
CA ARG A 89 -6.51 0.22 -8.56
C ARG A 89 -5.09 -0.19 -8.21
N TYR A 90 -4.46 -0.90 -9.14
CA TYR A 90 -3.10 -1.39 -8.97
C TYR A 90 -2.11 -0.53 -9.73
N GLU A 91 -1.04 -0.13 -9.04
CA GLU A 91 0.06 0.61 -9.60
C GLU A 91 1.37 -0.18 -9.43
N ILE A 92 2.21 -0.09 -10.45
CA ILE A 92 3.51 -0.74 -10.49
C ILE A 92 4.59 0.29 -10.17
N ALA A 93 5.63 -0.13 -9.47
CA ALA A 93 6.83 0.70 -9.32
C ALA A 93 7.48 0.94 -10.69
N ILE A 94 8.06 2.13 -10.89
CA ILE A 94 8.84 2.41 -12.12
C ILE A 94 10.10 1.55 -12.16
N GLU A 95 10.76 1.41 -11.02
CA GLU A 95 11.95 0.59 -10.89
C GLU A 95 11.54 -0.77 -10.31
N LYS A 96 11.66 -1.81 -11.13
CA LYS A 96 11.39 -3.18 -10.74
C LYS A 96 12.28 -3.56 -9.55
N GLN A 97 11.68 -4.17 -8.55
CA GLN A 97 12.44 -4.86 -7.52
C GLN A 97 12.88 -6.23 -8.07
N ASP A 98 14.19 -6.42 -8.24
CA ASP A 98 14.77 -7.70 -8.66
C ASP A 98 15.24 -8.55 -7.47
N ASP A 99 15.30 -7.95 -6.27
CA ASP A 99 15.61 -8.61 -5.01
C ASP A 99 14.34 -8.98 -4.21
N VAL A 100 14.44 -9.74 -3.11
CA VAL A 100 13.28 -10.15 -2.29
C VAL A 100 13.12 -9.36 -0.98
N TRP A 101 14.06 -8.48 -0.64
CA TRP A 101 14.18 -7.91 0.72
C TRP A 101 14.01 -6.39 0.78
N SER A 102 14.17 -5.66 -0.33
CA SER A 102 14.12 -4.19 -0.34
C SER A 102 12.70 -3.62 -0.35
N CYS A 103 11.67 -4.46 -0.39
CA CYS A 103 10.27 -4.03 -0.47
C CYS A 103 9.84 -3.09 0.66
N GLY A 104 10.30 -3.35 1.89
CA GLY A 104 10.03 -2.47 3.03
C GLY A 104 10.59 -1.07 2.82
N LEU A 105 11.86 -0.98 2.39
CA LEU A 105 12.54 0.30 2.12
C LEU A 105 11.89 1.07 0.96
N ARG A 106 11.55 0.36 -0.12
CA ARG A 106 10.84 0.92 -1.27
C ARG A 106 9.50 1.51 -0.84
N THR A 107 8.76 0.78 -0.01
CA THR A 107 7.46 1.22 0.49
C THR A 107 7.58 2.43 1.43
N VAL A 108 8.60 2.46 2.30
CA VAL A 108 8.92 3.61 3.17
C VAL A 108 9.28 4.86 2.35
N ALA A 109 10.07 4.69 1.29
CA ALA A 109 10.38 5.80 0.41
C ALA A 109 9.15 6.29 -0.36
N TYR A 110 8.34 5.38 -0.89
CA TYR A 110 7.12 5.70 -1.63
C TYR A 110 6.11 6.45 -0.76
N ILE A 111 5.84 5.96 0.45
CA ILE A 111 4.91 6.62 1.37
C ILE A 111 5.42 8.03 1.73
N THR A 112 6.73 8.20 1.89
CA THR A 112 7.35 9.51 2.14
C THR A 112 7.19 10.44 0.94
N CYS A 113 7.38 9.96 -0.29
CA CYS A 113 7.12 10.77 -1.48
C CYS A 113 5.66 11.21 -1.54
N ARG A 114 4.70 10.29 -1.36
CA ARG A 114 3.26 10.60 -1.34
C ARG A 114 2.91 11.57 -0.22
N ALA A 115 3.57 11.46 0.93
CA ALA A 115 3.40 12.34 2.07
C ALA A 115 3.67 13.82 1.78
N PHE A 116 4.62 14.07 0.88
CA PHE A 116 5.06 15.41 0.49
C PHE A 116 4.52 15.80 -0.89
N ASP A 117 3.44 15.17 -1.35
CA ASP A 117 2.83 15.36 -2.67
C ASP A 117 3.83 15.23 -3.84
N ARG A 118 4.86 14.39 -3.65
CA ARG A 118 5.84 14.06 -4.70
C ARG A 118 5.44 12.77 -5.41
N ASN A 119 5.78 12.69 -6.69
CA ASN A 119 5.58 11.47 -7.44
C ASN A 119 6.61 10.41 -6.99
N PRO A 120 6.21 9.29 -6.34
CA PRO A 120 7.13 8.25 -5.90
C PRO A 120 7.84 7.55 -7.06
N GLN A 121 7.29 7.67 -8.26
CA GLN A 121 7.88 7.16 -9.50
C GLN A 121 9.25 7.77 -9.83
N TRP A 122 9.60 8.91 -9.23
CA TRP A 122 10.91 9.54 -9.41
C TRP A 122 11.96 9.05 -8.41
N TYR A 123 11.57 8.23 -7.44
CA TYR A 123 12.48 7.65 -6.47
C TYR A 123 13.18 6.42 -7.05
N ARG A 124 14.51 6.39 -6.97
CA ARG A 124 15.35 5.24 -7.32
C ARG A 124 16.02 4.68 -6.08
N VAL A 125 15.90 3.38 -5.88
CA VAL A 125 16.66 2.68 -4.84
C VAL A 125 17.94 2.19 -5.46
N PHE A 126 19.08 2.76 -5.05
CA PHE A 126 20.37 2.22 -5.44
C PHE A 126 20.52 0.81 -4.86
N SER A 127 20.79 -0.15 -5.75
CA SER A 127 20.96 -1.59 -5.46
C SER A 127 22.15 -1.92 -4.54
N ASN A 128 22.94 -0.94 -4.12
CA ASN A 128 24.17 -1.12 -3.35
C ASN A 128 23.97 -1.19 -1.82
N PHE A 129 22.73 -1.17 -1.33
CA PHE A 129 22.46 -1.36 0.10
C PHE A 129 22.44 -2.86 0.45
N CYS A 130 23.58 -3.48 0.72
CA CYS A 130 23.61 -4.78 1.39
C CYS A 130 23.34 -4.59 2.89
N PHE A 131 22.21 -5.06 3.38
CA PHE A 131 22.01 -5.23 4.82
C PHE A 131 22.70 -6.53 5.25
N SER A 132 23.62 -6.42 6.20
CA SER A 132 24.22 -7.58 6.85
C SER A 132 23.13 -8.34 7.61
N ASN A 133 23.01 -9.64 7.36
CA ASN A 133 22.17 -10.54 8.17
C ASN A 133 22.69 -10.64 9.61
#